data_AF-A0A7F8RZR5-F1
#
_entry.id   AF-A0A7F8RZR5-F1
#
_cell.length_a   1.000
_cell.length_b   1.000
_cell.length_c   1.000
_cell.angle_alpha   90.00
_cell.angle_beta   90.00
_cell.angle_gamma   90.00
#
_symmetry.space_group_name_H-M   'P 1'
#
loop_
_entity.id
_entity.type
_entity.pdbx_description
1 polymer ?
#
loop_
_entity_poly.entity_id
_entity_poly.type
_entity_poly.pdbx_seq_one_letter_code
_entity_poly.pdbx_strand_id
1 'polypeptide(L)'
;MAAASFGVLCRKVLTGLKVSRSLLSPQALASTGCRFSLSLLPKNIPNVTSFHQCRLLHTTLSTKGLEEFFDDPKNWGEEKVKSGASWTCQQLRNKSNEDLHKLWYVLLKERNMLLTLEQEAKRQSLPMPSPERLEKVIDSMDALDKVVQEREDALRLLQTGQEKARPGAWRRDIFGRIIWYIVSAVVFPR
;
A
#
# COMPACT_ATOMS: atom_id res chain seq x y z
N MET A 1 -22.17 -16.90 -61.65
CA MET A 1 -22.06 -15.42 -61.52
C MET A 1 -20.84 -15.16 -60.64
N ALA A 2 -19.63 -15.30 -61.20
CA ALA A 2 -18.73 -14.19 -61.59
C ALA A 2 -18.08 -13.53 -60.34
N ALA A 3 -16.86 -13.86 -59.89
CA ALA A 3 -15.52 -13.89 -60.49
C ALA A 3 -14.78 -12.52 -60.48
N ALA A 4 -13.44 -12.63 -60.33
CA ALA A 4 -12.36 -11.63 -60.38
C ALA A 4 -12.10 -10.87 -59.06
N SER A 5 -10.95 -10.96 -58.35
CA SER A 5 -9.52 -11.23 -58.64
C SER A 5 -8.78 -10.16 -59.46
N PHE A 6 -7.89 -9.44 -58.78
CA PHE A 6 -6.60 -8.89 -59.26
C PHE A 6 -5.70 -8.87 -58.00
N GLY A 7 -4.53 -9.50 -57.87
CA GLY A 7 -3.43 -9.73 -58.80
C GLY A 7 -2.59 -8.45 -58.91
N VAL A 8 -1.26 -8.38 -58.77
CA VAL A 8 -0.16 -9.37 -58.67
C VAL A 8 1.15 -8.56 -58.54
N LEU A 9 2.16 -9.08 -57.80
CA LEU A 9 3.64 -8.90 -57.96
C LEU A 9 4.27 -7.47 -57.94
N CYS A 10 5.56 -7.20 -57.68
CA CYS A 10 6.78 -7.99 -57.49
C CYS A 10 7.93 -7.11 -56.92
N ARG A 11 8.75 -7.71 -56.03
CA ARG A 11 10.23 -7.81 -56.01
C ARG A 11 11.15 -6.65 -56.45
N LYS A 12 12.11 -6.33 -55.56
CA LYS A 12 13.60 -6.43 -55.65
C LYS A 12 14.18 -5.78 -54.37
N VAL A 13 14.79 -6.46 -53.39
CA VAL A 13 16.15 -7.08 -53.29
C VAL A 13 17.27 -6.25 -53.92
N LEU A 14 18.19 -5.71 -53.09
CA LEU A 14 19.61 -6.08 -53.10
C LEU A 14 20.41 -5.44 -51.93
N THR A 15 21.26 -6.27 -51.30
CA THR A 15 22.62 -6.00 -50.74
C THR A 15 22.81 -4.92 -49.68
N GLY A 16 23.42 -5.14 -48.51
CA GLY A 16 24.54 -6.02 -48.21
C GLY A 16 25.84 -5.20 -48.17
N LEU A 17 26.28 -4.76 -46.98
CA LEU A 17 27.66 -4.40 -46.69
C LEU A 17 27.95 -4.59 -45.20
N LYS A 18 28.88 -5.50 -44.96
CA LYS A 18 29.44 -5.94 -43.69
C LYS A 18 30.78 -5.21 -43.55
N VAL A 19 31.01 -4.50 -42.44
CA VAL A 19 32.37 -4.09 -42.03
C VAL A 19 32.54 -4.34 -40.54
N SER A 20 33.72 -4.84 -40.24
CA SER A 20 34.16 -5.56 -39.06
C SER A 20 34.71 -4.65 -37.95
N ARG A 21 34.68 -5.22 -36.72
CA ARG A 21 35.69 -5.14 -35.62
C ARG A 21 36.37 -3.79 -35.34
N SER A 22 36.33 -3.38 -34.08
CA SER A 22 37.52 -3.51 -33.20
C SER A 22 37.23 -3.14 -31.74
N LEU A 23 37.89 -3.89 -30.86
CA LEU A 23 38.04 -3.70 -29.42
C LEU A 23 38.87 -2.44 -29.15
N LEU A 24 38.43 -1.56 -28.25
CA LEU A 24 39.31 -0.57 -27.62
C LEU A 24 38.89 -0.31 -26.16
N SER A 25 39.63 -0.95 -25.26
CA SER A 25 40.16 -0.29 -24.06
C SER A 25 41.29 0.65 -24.50
N PRO A 26 41.44 1.84 -23.88
CA PRO A 26 42.67 2.10 -23.12
C PRO A 26 42.38 2.87 -21.82
N GLN A 27 42.88 2.42 -20.67
CA GLN A 27 44.20 2.71 -20.09
C GLN A 27 44.36 4.12 -19.49
N ALA A 28 44.78 4.06 -18.23
CA ALA A 28 45.20 5.11 -17.32
C ALA A 28 46.09 6.19 -17.95
N LEU A 29 45.83 7.44 -17.56
CA LEU A 29 46.77 8.53 -17.68
C LEU A 29 47.82 8.41 -16.57
N ALA A 30 49.05 8.08 -16.95
CA ALA A 30 50.23 8.30 -16.13
C ALA A 30 50.73 9.73 -16.38
N SER A 31 50.85 10.54 -15.33
CA SER A 31 51.69 11.74 -15.35
C SER A 31 53.02 11.42 -14.66
N THR A 32 54.09 11.74 -15.38
CA THR A 32 55.47 11.46 -15.03
C THR A 32 56.00 12.47 -14.01
N GLY A 33 56.44 11.97 -12.85
CA GLY A 33 57.77 12.26 -12.29
C GLY A 33 57.97 13.57 -11.52
N CYS A 34 58.00 13.45 -10.19
CA CYS A 34 59.06 14.05 -9.37
C CYS A 34 59.44 13.06 -8.27
N ARG A 35 60.68 12.55 -8.33
CA ARG A 35 61.30 11.74 -7.27
C ARG A 35 61.97 12.70 -6.29
N PHE A 36 61.50 12.73 -5.06
CA PHE A 36 62.36 12.98 -3.89
C PHE A 36 61.97 12.01 -2.78
N SER A 37 62.97 11.43 -2.16
CA SER A 37 62.90 10.22 -1.37
C SER A 37 62.56 10.45 0.11
N LEU A 38 61.90 9.44 0.67
CA LEU A 38 62.06 8.87 2.02
C LEU A 38 61.98 9.82 3.24
N SER A 39 60.89 9.69 4.00
CA SER A 39 60.98 9.26 5.41
C SER A 39 59.61 8.89 6.00
N LEU A 40 59.49 7.61 6.39
CA LEU A 40 58.96 7.12 7.67
C LEU A 40 57.64 7.72 8.21
N LEU A 41 56.55 6.95 8.12
CA LEU A 41 55.76 6.46 9.28
C LEU A 41 54.55 5.61 8.84
N PRO A 42 54.24 4.49 9.52
CA PRO A 42 53.12 3.62 9.19
C PRO A 42 51.90 3.91 10.09
N LYS A 43 50.68 3.86 9.53
CA LYS A 43 49.60 2.96 10.01
C LYS A 43 48.21 3.39 9.52
N ASN A 44 47.51 2.36 9.04
CA ASN A 44 46.07 2.12 9.12
C ASN A 44 45.13 3.10 8.42
N ILE A 45 44.75 2.69 7.21
CA ILE A 45 43.38 2.80 6.70
C ILE A 45 42.48 2.02 7.67
N PRO A 46 41.53 2.63 8.40
CA PRO A 46 40.46 1.85 8.98
C PRO A 46 39.56 1.41 7.83
N ASN A 47 39.60 0.10 7.55
CA ASN A 47 38.55 -0.57 6.80
C ASN A 47 37.20 -0.11 7.34
N VAL A 48 36.30 0.29 6.44
CA VAL A 48 34.90 0.59 6.74
C VAL A 48 34.28 -0.70 7.27
N THR A 49 34.34 -0.87 8.59
CA THR A 49 33.70 -1.95 9.32
C THR A 49 32.21 -1.74 9.18
N SER A 50 31.58 -2.64 8.42
CA SER A 50 30.31 -3.29 8.76
C SER A 50 29.48 -2.54 9.83
N PHE A 51 28.38 -1.90 9.40
CA PHE A 51 27.36 -1.29 10.27
C PHE A 51 26.55 -2.34 11.06
N HIS A 52 27.20 -3.37 11.60
CA HIS A 52 26.58 -4.44 12.38
C HIS A 52 27.12 -4.46 13.80
N GLN A 53 27.01 -3.36 14.56
CA GLN A 53 27.14 -3.45 16.03
C GLN A 53 26.67 -2.18 16.75
N CYS A 54 25.35 -1.97 16.77
CA CYS A 54 24.70 -1.22 17.84
C CYS A 54 23.50 -2.05 18.34
N ARG A 55 23.77 -3.09 19.13
CA ARG A 55 22.70 -3.82 19.85
C ARG A 55 22.32 -2.95 21.05
N LEU A 56 21.37 -2.03 20.83
CA LEU A 56 20.78 -1.21 21.88
C LEU A 56 20.06 -2.13 22.87
N LEU A 57 20.53 -2.18 24.11
CA LEU A 57 19.88 -2.85 25.22
C LEU A 57 18.67 -2.01 25.65
N HIS A 58 17.51 -2.23 25.04
CA HIS A 58 16.26 -1.63 25.48
C HIS A 58 15.71 -2.37 26.71
N THR A 59 15.45 -1.63 27.79
CA THR A 59 14.81 -2.13 29.03
C THR A 59 13.28 -2.05 28.98
N THR A 60 12.71 -1.63 27.86
CA THR A 60 11.27 -1.55 27.64
C THR A 60 10.76 -2.83 26.99
N LEU A 61 9.54 -3.26 27.35
CA LEU A 61 8.83 -4.35 26.67
C LEU A 61 8.93 -4.15 25.15
N SER A 62 9.24 -5.21 24.40
CA SER A 62 9.32 -5.17 22.93
C SER A 62 7.96 -4.78 22.35
N THR A 63 7.76 -3.49 22.14
CA THR A 63 6.69 -2.98 21.31
C THR A 63 7.13 -3.22 19.87
N LYS A 64 6.48 -4.16 19.19
CA LYS A 64 6.60 -4.30 17.73
C LYS A 64 6.12 -2.97 17.13
N GLY A 65 7.05 -2.06 16.86
CA GLY A 65 6.74 -0.69 16.46
C GLY A 65 6.38 -0.66 14.98
N LEU A 66 7.38 -0.41 14.15
CA LEU A 66 7.23 -0.44 12.69
C LEU A 66 7.09 -1.87 12.13
N GLU A 67 7.43 -2.88 12.92
CA GLU A 67 7.35 -4.29 12.51
C GLU A 67 5.90 -4.72 12.22
N GLU A 68 4.90 -4.09 12.85
CA GLU A 68 3.48 -4.41 12.61
C GLU A 68 2.96 -3.96 11.25
N PHE A 69 3.70 -3.12 10.52
CA PHE A 69 3.36 -2.72 9.15
C PHE A 69 3.79 -3.74 8.09
N PHE A 70 4.49 -4.82 8.49
CA PHE A 70 4.95 -5.86 7.60
C PHE A 70 4.40 -7.21 8.06
N ASP A 71 4.14 -8.11 7.11
CA ASP A 71 3.76 -9.49 7.42
C ASP A 71 4.95 -10.22 8.07
N ASP A 72 4.67 -11.36 8.70
CA ASP A 72 5.68 -12.20 9.34
C ASP A 72 6.83 -12.49 8.34
N PRO A 73 8.10 -12.35 8.76
CA PRO A 73 9.26 -12.56 7.86
C PRO A 73 9.31 -13.92 7.16
N LYS A 74 8.55 -14.90 7.67
CA LYS A 74 8.40 -16.24 7.08
C LYS A 74 7.57 -16.23 5.80
N ASN A 75 6.63 -15.30 5.67
CA ASN A 75 5.68 -15.21 4.56
C ASN A 75 6.23 -14.36 3.40
N TRP A 76 7.45 -13.82 3.53
CA TRP A 76 8.05 -12.95 2.51
C TRP A 76 8.41 -13.74 1.24
N GLY A 77 7.88 -13.29 0.10
CA GLY A 77 8.11 -13.93 -1.19
C GLY A 77 7.21 -15.13 -1.48
N GLU A 78 6.30 -15.49 -0.57
CA GLU A 78 5.26 -16.48 -0.85
C GLU A 78 4.18 -15.89 -1.76
N GLU A 79 3.77 -16.62 -2.79
CA GLU A 79 2.73 -16.17 -3.74
C GLU A 79 1.32 -16.25 -3.12
N LYS A 80 1.10 -17.22 -2.20
CA LYS A 80 -0.22 -17.52 -1.62
C LYS A 80 -0.14 -17.66 -0.11
N VAL A 81 -0.58 -16.64 0.61
CA VAL A 81 -0.72 -16.68 2.07
C VAL A 81 -2.12 -17.20 2.44
N LYS A 82 -2.17 -18.25 3.25
CA LYS A 82 -3.44 -18.83 3.72
C LYS A 82 -4.15 -17.84 4.65
N SER A 83 -5.36 -17.43 4.28
CA SER A 83 -6.16 -16.46 5.03
C SER A 83 -7.52 -17.02 5.39
N GLY A 84 -8.06 -16.60 6.53
CA GLY A 84 -9.40 -17.00 7.00
C GLY A 84 -10.54 -16.43 6.16
N ALA A 85 -11.77 -16.63 6.67
CA ALA A 85 -12.97 -15.99 6.15
C ALA A 85 -13.15 -14.58 6.73
N SER A 86 -13.95 -13.74 6.07
CA SER A 86 -14.35 -12.43 6.58
C SER A 86 -15.34 -12.55 7.74
N TRP A 87 -15.40 -11.52 8.58
CA TRP A 87 -16.37 -11.43 9.67
C TRP A 87 -17.77 -11.17 9.12
N THR A 88 -18.72 -12.03 9.48
CA THR A 88 -20.12 -11.84 9.09
C THR A 88 -20.84 -10.94 10.10
N CYS A 89 -21.76 -10.09 9.63
CA CYS A 89 -22.58 -9.21 10.50
C CYS A 89 -23.22 -9.99 11.67
N GLN A 90 -23.74 -11.19 11.41
CA GLN A 90 -24.37 -12.03 12.44
C GLN A 90 -23.41 -12.45 13.56
N GLN A 91 -22.14 -12.71 13.24
CA GLN A 91 -21.13 -13.04 14.25
C GLN A 91 -20.80 -11.82 15.11
N LEU A 92 -20.73 -10.63 14.49
CA LEU A 92 -20.42 -9.36 15.15
C LEU A 92 -21.56 -8.88 16.06
N ARG A 93 -22.82 -9.16 15.70
CA ARG A 93 -23.99 -8.85 16.55
C ARG A 93 -23.94 -9.53 17.92
N ASN A 94 -23.30 -10.68 18.02
CA ASN A 94 -23.17 -11.44 19.27
C ASN A 94 -22.01 -10.95 20.17
N LYS A 95 -21.23 -9.95 19.72
CA LYS A 95 -20.07 -9.42 20.47
C LYS A 95 -20.40 -8.14 21.22
N SER A 96 -19.69 -7.92 22.34
CA SER A 96 -19.78 -6.69 23.13
C SER A 96 -19.20 -5.49 22.35
N ASN A 97 -19.61 -4.27 22.69
CA ASN A 97 -19.07 -3.06 22.05
C ASN A 97 -17.56 -2.89 22.31
N GLU A 98 -17.08 -3.30 23.48
CA GLU A 98 -15.65 -3.26 23.82
C GLU A 98 -14.83 -4.19 22.94
N ASP A 99 -15.33 -5.40 22.68
CA ASP A 99 -14.67 -6.37 21.81
C ASP A 99 -14.68 -5.92 20.35
N LEU A 100 -15.80 -5.31 19.89
CA LEU A 100 -15.86 -4.72 18.55
C LEU A 100 -14.85 -3.58 18.40
N HIS A 101 -14.70 -2.73 19.41
CA HIS A 101 -13.70 -1.65 19.39
C HIS A 101 -12.27 -2.22 19.31
N LYS A 102 -11.94 -3.24 20.11
CA LYS A 102 -10.63 -3.92 20.03
C LYS A 102 -10.43 -4.58 18.65
N LEU A 103 -11.44 -5.26 18.15
CA LEU A 103 -11.42 -5.93 16.84
C LEU A 103 -11.19 -4.95 15.70
N TRP A 104 -11.82 -3.77 15.75
CA TRP A 104 -11.61 -2.71 14.76
C TRP A 104 -10.14 -2.36 14.62
N TYR A 105 -9.40 -2.20 15.73
CA TYR A 105 -7.97 -1.92 15.67
C TYR A 105 -7.14 -3.09 15.16
N VAL A 106 -7.53 -4.34 15.47
CA VAL A 106 -6.86 -5.52 14.89
C VAL A 106 -7.02 -5.54 13.37
N LEU A 107 -8.25 -5.32 12.87
CA LEU A 107 -8.53 -5.24 11.43
C LEU A 107 -7.85 -4.04 10.77
N LEU A 108 -7.79 -2.90 11.46
CA LEU A 108 -7.13 -1.69 10.94
C LEU A 108 -5.63 -1.89 10.78
N LYS A 109 -4.97 -2.53 11.75
CA LYS A 109 -3.53 -2.84 11.65
C LYS A 109 -3.24 -3.79 10.51
N GLU A 110 -4.06 -4.83 10.38
CA GLU A 110 -4.02 -5.77 9.27
C GLU A 110 -4.22 -5.06 7.92
N ARG A 111 -5.24 -4.20 7.79
CA ARG A 111 -5.48 -3.40 6.58
C ARG A 111 -4.28 -2.53 6.24
N ASN A 112 -3.69 -1.85 7.22
CA ASN A 112 -2.53 -1.00 7.00
C ASN A 112 -1.31 -1.80 6.53
N MET A 113 -1.07 -2.99 7.10
CA MET A 113 -0.02 -3.91 6.66
C MET A 113 -0.26 -4.42 5.23
N LEU A 114 -1.51 -4.70 4.85
CA LEU A 114 -1.81 -5.13 3.48
C LEU A 114 -1.66 -3.99 2.46
N LEU A 115 -1.98 -2.75 2.85
CA LEU A 115 -1.80 -1.57 2.00
C LEU A 115 -0.31 -1.24 1.78
N THR A 116 0.55 -1.40 2.80
CA THR A 116 2.00 -1.25 2.62
C THR A 116 2.55 -2.32 1.68
N LEU A 117 2.07 -3.56 1.81
CA LEU A 117 2.44 -4.67 0.93
C LEU A 117 1.96 -4.45 -0.51
N GLU A 118 0.73 -4.00 -0.72
CA GLU A 118 0.20 -3.64 -2.04
C GLU A 118 1.05 -2.53 -2.69
N GLN A 119 1.40 -1.50 -1.92
CA GLN A 119 2.18 -0.38 -2.43
C GLN A 119 3.62 -0.78 -2.77
N GLU A 120 4.25 -1.64 -1.95
CA GLU A 120 5.60 -2.14 -2.24
C GLU A 120 5.59 -3.10 -3.44
N ALA A 121 4.56 -3.94 -3.60
CA ALA A 121 4.41 -4.78 -4.78
C ALA A 121 4.31 -3.94 -6.07
N LYS A 122 3.52 -2.86 -6.05
CA LYS A 122 3.45 -1.88 -7.15
C LYS A 122 4.81 -1.24 -7.44
N ARG A 123 5.55 -0.84 -6.39
CA ARG A 123 6.89 -0.26 -6.53
C ARG A 123 7.88 -1.23 -7.18
N GLN A 124 7.85 -2.50 -6.78
CA GLN A 124 8.69 -3.56 -7.34
C GLN A 124 8.19 -4.07 -8.69
N SER A 125 7.04 -3.58 -9.18
CA SER A 125 6.36 -4.07 -10.39
C SER A 125 6.07 -5.57 -10.35
N LEU A 126 5.75 -6.08 -9.16
CA LEU A 126 5.37 -7.47 -8.92
C LEU A 126 3.87 -7.57 -8.59
N PRO A 127 3.22 -8.71 -8.88
CA PRO A 127 1.86 -8.95 -8.43
C PRO A 127 1.81 -9.04 -6.90
N MET A 128 0.75 -8.50 -6.30
CA MET A 128 0.52 -8.57 -4.86
C MET A 128 0.21 -10.02 -4.44
N PRO A 129 0.90 -10.56 -3.41
CA PRO A 129 0.47 -11.78 -2.74
C PRO A 129 -0.97 -11.68 -2.22
N SER A 130 -1.86 -12.56 -2.70
CA SER A 130 -3.24 -12.74 -2.20
C SER A 130 -4.04 -11.44 -1.93
N PRO A 131 -4.43 -10.67 -2.98
CA PRO A 131 -5.23 -9.44 -2.81
C PRO A 131 -6.60 -9.70 -2.16
N GLU A 132 -7.14 -10.91 -2.29
CA GLU A 132 -8.38 -11.36 -1.65
C GLU A 132 -8.38 -11.16 -0.12
N ARG A 133 -7.21 -11.19 0.52
CA ARG A 133 -7.08 -10.97 1.98
C ARG A 133 -7.49 -9.54 2.33
N LEU A 134 -7.12 -8.56 1.51
CA LEU A 134 -7.47 -7.16 1.71
C LEU A 134 -8.98 -6.94 1.56
N GLU A 135 -9.59 -7.53 0.53
CA GLU A 135 -11.05 -7.47 0.31
C GLU A 135 -11.81 -8.02 1.52
N LYS A 136 -11.41 -9.19 2.04
CA LYS A 136 -12.03 -9.78 3.24
C LYS A 136 -11.92 -8.89 4.48
N VAL A 137 -10.80 -8.18 4.64
CA VAL A 137 -10.60 -7.26 5.76
C VAL A 137 -11.50 -6.03 5.60
N ILE A 138 -11.60 -5.48 4.38
CA ILE A 138 -12.51 -4.36 4.07
C ILE A 138 -13.96 -4.76 4.36
N ASP A 139 -14.41 -5.90 3.84
CA ASP A 139 -15.75 -6.43 4.11
C ASP A 139 -16.03 -6.61 5.60
N SER A 140 -15.02 -7.07 6.35
CA SER A 140 -15.13 -7.23 7.80
C SER A 140 -15.24 -5.89 8.54
N MET A 141 -14.51 -4.86 8.08
CA MET A 141 -14.58 -3.52 8.63
C MET A 141 -15.95 -2.89 8.35
N ASP A 142 -16.46 -3.00 7.12
CA ASP A 142 -17.76 -2.47 6.74
C ASP A 142 -18.90 -3.18 7.49
N ALA A 143 -18.79 -4.50 7.68
CA ALA A 143 -19.73 -5.27 8.50
C ALA A 143 -19.72 -4.81 9.97
N LEU A 144 -18.55 -4.47 10.51
CA LEU A 144 -18.41 -3.98 11.88
C LEU A 144 -19.04 -2.59 12.03
N ASP A 145 -18.71 -1.66 11.12
CA ASP A 145 -19.26 -0.30 11.11
C ASP A 145 -20.79 -0.33 11.00
N LYS A 146 -21.32 -1.17 10.10
CA LYS A 146 -22.76 -1.39 9.96
C LYS A 146 -23.41 -1.86 11.25
N VAL A 147 -22.83 -2.83 11.96
CA VAL A 147 -23.41 -3.36 13.21
C VAL A 147 -23.38 -2.30 14.32
N VAL A 148 -22.33 -1.49 14.39
CA VAL A 148 -22.25 -0.38 15.35
C VAL A 148 -23.31 0.68 15.02
N GLN A 149 -23.44 1.05 13.75
CA GLN A 149 -24.45 2.00 13.29
C GLN A 149 -25.88 1.49 13.55
N GLU A 150 -26.17 0.21 13.29
CA GLU A 150 -27.47 -0.43 13.60
C GLU A 150 -27.81 -0.29 15.09
N ARG A 151 -26.83 -0.46 15.99
CA ARG A 151 -27.01 -0.33 17.44
C ARG A 151 -27.27 1.11 17.86
N GLU A 152 -26.50 2.05 17.33
CA GLU A 152 -26.68 3.48 17.62
C GLU A 152 -28.02 4.01 17.11
N ASP A 153 -28.43 3.58 15.92
CA ASP A 153 -29.71 3.98 15.31
C ASP A 153 -30.90 3.44 16.13
N ALA A 154 -30.85 2.18 16.57
CA ALA A 154 -31.87 1.60 17.44
C ALA A 154 -31.96 2.34 18.78
N LEU A 155 -30.82 2.66 19.39
CA LEU A 155 -30.77 3.42 20.65
C LEU A 155 -31.36 4.83 20.46
N ARG A 156 -31.00 5.52 19.37
CA ARG A 156 -31.50 6.86 19.06
C ARG A 156 -33.01 6.87 18.84
N LEU A 157 -33.55 5.89 18.13
CA LEU A 157 -34.98 5.73 17.90
C LEU A 157 -35.74 5.55 19.22
N LEU A 158 -35.21 4.74 20.15
CA LEU A 158 -35.83 4.53 21.45
C LEU A 158 -35.80 5.76 22.35
N GLN A 159 -34.71 6.55 22.30
CA GLN A 159 -34.54 7.72 23.17
C GLN A 159 -35.23 8.98 22.64
N THR A 160 -35.14 9.24 21.34
CA THR A 160 -35.57 10.51 20.72
C THR A 160 -36.66 10.34 19.67
N GLY A 161 -36.87 9.12 19.15
CA GLY A 161 -37.75 8.86 18.01
C GLY A 161 -37.22 9.38 16.66
N GLN A 162 -35.98 9.89 16.60
CA GLN A 162 -35.42 10.48 15.38
C GLN A 162 -34.72 9.43 14.51
N GLU A 163 -35.10 9.36 13.23
CA GLU A 163 -34.50 8.41 12.28
C GLU A 163 -33.05 8.73 11.94
N LYS A 164 -32.69 10.01 11.78
CA LYS A 164 -31.36 10.44 11.35
C LYS A 164 -30.54 11.00 12.50
N ALA A 165 -29.26 10.62 12.57
CA ALA A 165 -28.33 11.15 13.57
C ALA A 165 -28.09 12.65 13.41
N ARG A 166 -27.90 13.09 12.16
CA ARG A 166 -27.56 14.48 11.84
C ARG A 166 -28.81 15.26 11.43
N PRO A 167 -29.11 16.39 12.08
CA PRO A 167 -30.28 17.19 11.76
C PRO A 167 -30.17 17.79 10.35
N GLY A 168 -31.29 17.82 9.66
CA GLY A 168 -31.41 18.41 8.33
C GLY A 168 -32.85 18.76 8.01
N ALA A 169 -33.03 19.55 6.97
CA ALA A 169 -34.34 19.95 6.48
C ALA A 169 -34.32 20.05 4.95
N TRP A 170 -35.46 19.74 4.32
CA TRP A 170 -35.63 19.97 2.89
C TRP A 170 -35.65 21.47 2.60
N ARG A 171 -34.77 21.92 1.70
CA ARG A 171 -34.68 23.32 1.24
C ARG A 171 -34.67 23.37 -0.27
N ARG A 172 -35.07 24.52 -0.83
CA ARG A 172 -34.93 24.79 -2.26
C ARG A 172 -33.66 25.60 -2.50
N ASP A 173 -32.86 25.12 -3.44
CA ASP A 173 -31.69 25.86 -3.91
C ASP A 173 -32.11 27.06 -4.77
N ILE A 174 -31.13 27.93 -5.05
CA ILE A 174 -31.26 29.08 -5.96
C ILE A 174 -31.74 28.63 -7.36
N PHE A 175 -31.42 27.40 -7.76
CA PHE A 175 -31.87 26.77 -9.01
C PHE A 175 -33.25 26.09 -8.93
N GLY A 176 -33.96 26.21 -7.80
CA GLY A 176 -35.29 25.62 -7.59
C GLY A 176 -35.30 24.12 -7.26
N ARG A 177 -34.15 23.45 -7.21
CA ARG A 177 -34.03 22.02 -6.85
C ARG A 177 -34.28 21.81 -5.36
N ILE A 178 -34.99 20.72 -5.01
CA ILE A 178 -35.24 20.33 -3.63
C ILE A 178 -34.06 19.49 -3.14
N ILE A 179 -33.32 19.99 -2.14
CA ILE A 179 -32.17 19.32 -1.55
C ILE A 179 -32.37 19.10 -0.05
N TRP A 180 -31.79 18.02 0.48
CA TRP A 180 -31.69 17.80 1.92
C TRP A 180 -30.54 18.66 2.47
N TYR A 181 -30.87 19.79 3.08
CA TYR A 181 -29.88 20.66 3.71
C TYR A 181 -29.50 20.11 5.09
N ILE A 182 -28.23 19.73 5.24
CA ILE A 182 -27.69 19.24 6.50
C ILE A 182 -27.24 20.43 7.35
N VAL A 183 -27.72 20.51 8.60
CA VAL A 183 -27.36 21.60 9.50
C VAL A 183 -25.92 21.41 9.97
N SER A 184 -25.14 22.49 9.92
CA SER A 184 -23.81 22.56 10.51
C SER A 184 -23.89 23.17 11.91
N ALA A 185 -23.09 22.66 12.83
CA ALA A 185 -22.94 23.25 14.15
C ALA A 185 -22.38 24.68 14.00
N VAL A 186 -23.07 25.65 14.60
CA VAL A 186 -22.68 27.06 14.63
C VAL A 186 -22.74 27.55 16.07
N VAL A 187 -21.78 28.37 16.47
CA VAL A 187 -21.72 28.94 17.84
C VAL A 187 -22.72 30.08 18.00
N PHE A 188 -22.91 30.86 16.94
CA PHE A 188 -23.82 31.99 16.91
C PHE A 188 -25.14 31.60 16.24
N PRO A 189 -26.28 32.13 16.73
CA PRO A 189 -27.56 31.93 16.08
C PRO A 189 -27.55 32.51 14.66
N ARG A 190 -28.36 31.90 13.79
CA ARG A 190 -28.54 32.35 12.40
C ARG A 190 -29.67 33.35 12.27
#